data_AF-M7UYZ9-F1
#
_entry.id   AF-M7UYZ9-F1
#
_cell.length_a   1.000
_cell.length_b   1.000
_cell.length_c   1.000
_cell.angle_alpha   90.00
_cell.angle_beta   90.00
_cell.angle_gamma   90.00
#
_symmetry.space_group_name_H-M   'P 1'
#
loop_
_entity.id
_entity.type
_entity.pdbx_description
1 polymer ?
#
loop_
_entity_poly.entity_id
_entity_poly.type
_entity_poly.pdbx_seq_one_letter_code
_entity_poly.pdbx_strand_id
1 'polypeptide(L)'
;MRFAISLSLIAMSCITPIYSFAIEFPSAIVNSLGTWAATVTSSIKVLSNQGSCTTSSGSLDGISWVYHASGRNCVTKSEAYLIQRAIKHHLETDDGGLCATECLDLTDSGAWNGYLLAGPTSNFDSSMYCGPTISFETCTSGGKNDL
;
A
#
# COMPACT_ATOMS: atom_id res chain seq x y z
N MET A 1 16.58 -5.39 53.74
CA MET A 1 15.43 -5.03 52.87
C MET A 1 15.44 -5.93 51.66
N ARG A 2 14.24 -6.38 51.25
CA ARG A 2 13.85 -7.06 50.00
C ARG A 2 14.00 -8.59 49.94
N PHE A 3 12.88 -9.21 50.26
CA PHE A 3 12.45 -10.56 49.87
C PHE A 3 12.50 -10.74 48.35
N ALA A 4 13.07 -11.85 47.87
CA ALA A 4 12.93 -12.32 46.51
C ALA A 4 11.90 -13.47 46.49
N ILE A 5 10.79 -13.26 45.80
CA ILE A 5 9.74 -14.27 45.58
C ILE A 5 10.18 -15.18 44.44
N SER A 6 9.92 -16.46 44.67
CA SER A 6 10.28 -17.65 43.89
C SER A 6 9.11 -18.11 42.98
N LEU A 7 9.44 -18.99 42.02
CA LEU A 7 8.59 -20.03 41.38
C LEU A 7 7.51 -19.54 40.38
N SER A 8 7.21 -20.11 39.21
CA SER A 8 7.46 -21.42 38.52
C SER A 8 7.14 -21.20 37.01
N LEU A 9 7.90 -21.67 36.01
CA LEU A 9 7.98 -23.01 35.38
C LEU A 9 6.64 -23.63 34.89
N ILE A 10 6.43 -23.73 33.56
CA ILE A 10 5.93 -24.88 32.73
C ILE A 10 6.27 -24.51 31.24
N ALA A 11 7.16 -25.09 30.44
CA ALA A 11 7.53 -26.46 30.03
C ALA A 11 6.65 -27.08 28.90
N MET A 12 7.32 -27.65 27.88
CA MET A 12 6.84 -28.65 26.89
C MET A 12 5.77 -28.18 25.88
N SER A 13 5.73 -28.54 24.58
CA SER A 13 6.53 -29.32 23.61
C SER A 13 5.66 -29.32 22.33
N CYS A 14 6.18 -29.39 21.10
CA CYS A 14 6.35 -30.64 20.36
C CYS A 14 6.82 -30.35 18.93
N ILE A 15 7.74 -31.21 18.48
CA ILE A 15 8.37 -31.27 17.16
C ILE A 15 7.42 -31.92 16.15
N THR A 16 7.48 -31.54 14.86
CA THR A 16 7.52 -32.43 13.66
C THR A 16 7.81 -31.62 12.38
N PRO A 17 8.34 -32.24 11.30
CA PRO A 17 9.48 -31.72 10.53
C PRO A 17 9.22 -31.45 9.02
N ILE A 18 10.09 -30.60 8.44
CA ILE A 18 10.62 -30.61 7.06
C ILE A 18 9.59 -30.73 5.90
N TYR A 19 9.32 -29.61 5.21
CA TYR A 19 9.49 -29.47 3.75
C TYR A 19 9.32 -27.99 3.34
N SER A 20 10.41 -27.42 2.84
CA SER A 20 10.52 -26.38 1.79
C SER A 20 9.80 -25.02 1.93
N PHE A 21 10.64 -23.97 1.86
CA PHE A 21 10.33 -22.57 1.61
C PHE A 21 9.49 -21.84 2.68
N ALA A 22 10.00 -21.80 3.91
CA ALA A 22 9.97 -20.52 4.60
C ALA A 22 10.86 -19.57 3.78
N ILE A 23 10.26 -18.81 2.85
CA ILE A 23 10.81 -17.48 2.60
C ILE A 23 10.65 -16.82 3.97
N GLU A 24 11.76 -16.72 4.71
CA GLU A 24 11.89 -15.72 5.76
C GLU A 24 11.60 -14.39 5.08
N PHE A 25 10.34 -13.98 5.05
CA PHE A 25 10.01 -12.58 4.95
C PHE A 25 10.30 -12.04 6.34
N PRO A 26 11.45 -11.37 6.55
CA PRO A 26 11.73 -10.79 7.85
C PRO A 26 10.55 -9.88 8.21
N SER A 27 10.18 -9.85 9.49
CA SER A 27 9.19 -8.96 10.09
C SER A 27 9.39 -7.45 9.82
N ALA A 28 10.38 -7.09 9.01
CA ALA A 28 10.58 -5.78 8.40
C ALA A 28 9.53 -5.43 7.32
N ILE A 29 8.97 -6.41 6.60
CA ILE A 29 8.10 -6.12 5.43
C ILE A 29 6.69 -5.65 5.85
N VAL A 30 6.18 -6.12 6.99
CA VAL A 30 4.90 -5.64 7.54
C VAL A 30 4.99 -4.21 8.12
N ASN A 31 6.20 -3.73 8.44
CA ASN A 31 6.44 -2.36 8.90
C ASN A 31 6.74 -1.39 7.75
N SER A 32 7.34 -1.87 6.65
CA SER A 32 7.64 -1.03 5.48
C SER A 32 6.37 -0.61 4.74
N LEU A 33 5.39 -1.51 4.58
CA LEU A 33 4.11 -1.19 3.95
C LEU A 33 3.29 -0.15 4.73
N GLY A 34 3.25 -0.27 6.06
CA GLY A 34 2.57 0.71 6.90
C GLY A 34 3.18 2.11 6.80
N THR A 35 4.51 2.18 6.76
CA THR A 35 5.27 3.43 6.63
C THR A 35 5.11 4.03 5.24
N TRP A 36 5.21 3.21 4.19
CA TRP A 36 4.95 3.61 2.81
C TRP A 36 3.53 4.15 2.63
N ALA A 37 2.52 3.44 3.12
CA ALA A 37 1.12 3.89 3.04
C ALA A 37 0.90 5.21 3.78
N ALA A 38 1.56 5.42 4.93
CA ALA A 38 1.52 6.69 5.66
C ALA A 38 2.18 7.83 4.86
N THR A 39 3.33 7.59 4.23
CA THR A 39 4.03 8.56 3.39
C THR A 39 3.19 8.96 2.17
N VAL A 40 2.65 7.99 1.44
CA VAL A 40 1.77 8.24 0.29
C VAL A 40 0.55 9.05 0.71
N THR A 41 -0.14 8.63 1.78
CA THR A 41 -1.29 9.34 2.32
C THR A 41 -0.97 10.77 2.72
N SER A 42 0.19 10.99 3.34
CA SER A 42 0.64 12.33 3.74
C SER A 42 0.83 13.22 2.50
N SER A 43 1.43 12.70 1.43
CA SER A 43 1.58 13.43 0.17
C SER A 43 0.23 13.78 -0.46
N ILE A 44 -0.74 12.86 -0.43
CA ILE A 44 -2.11 13.07 -0.91
C ILE A 44 -2.78 14.21 -0.14
N LYS A 45 -2.68 14.21 1.20
CA LYS A 45 -3.30 15.26 2.02
C LYS A 45 -2.64 16.62 1.83
N VAL A 46 -1.32 16.69 1.62
CA VAL A 46 -0.63 17.95 1.29
C VAL A 46 -1.18 18.52 -0.02
N LEU A 47 -1.27 17.72 -1.07
CA LEU A 47 -1.83 18.15 -2.36
C LEU A 47 -3.31 18.55 -2.24
N SER A 48 -4.10 17.75 -1.54
CA SER A 48 -5.52 18.04 -1.28
C SER A 48 -5.71 19.34 -0.51
N ASN A 49 -4.90 19.63 0.50
CA ASN A 49 -5.01 20.86 1.30
C ASN A 49 -4.64 22.11 0.49
N GLN A 50 -3.78 21.95 -0.52
CA GLN A 50 -3.42 23.00 -1.47
C GLN A 50 -4.45 23.13 -2.61
N GLY A 51 -5.39 22.19 -2.74
CA GLY A 51 -6.27 22.09 -3.91
C GLY A 51 -5.49 21.83 -5.21
N SER A 52 -4.37 21.12 -5.11
CA SER A 52 -3.48 20.87 -6.25
C SER A 52 -3.82 19.54 -6.93
N CYS A 53 -3.98 19.61 -8.25
CA CYS A 53 -4.17 18.45 -9.13
C CYS A 53 -2.85 17.93 -9.73
N THR A 54 -1.71 18.38 -9.21
CA THR A 54 -0.41 17.91 -9.67
C THR A 54 -0.18 16.46 -9.25
N THR A 55 0.58 15.74 -10.06
CA THR A 55 1.02 14.38 -9.73
C THR A 55 2.00 14.38 -8.55
N SER A 56 1.83 13.43 -7.62
CA SER A 56 2.80 13.08 -6.58
C SER A 56 3.47 11.77 -6.97
N SER A 57 4.79 11.69 -6.90
CA SER A 57 5.51 10.45 -7.21
C SER A 57 6.70 10.27 -6.28
N GLY A 58 7.10 9.03 -6.06
CA GLY A 58 8.28 8.74 -5.25
C GLY A 58 8.53 7.24 -5.09
N SER A 59 9.51 6.92 -4.26
CA SER A 59 9.83 5.54 -3.88
C SER A 59 10.28 5.47 -2.44
N LEU A 60 9.83 4.45 -1.70
CA LEU A 60 10.25 4.17 -0.33
C LEU A 60 10.23 2.66 -0.10
N ASP A 61 11.29 2.15 0.55
CA ASP A 61 11.43 0.73 0.92
C ASP A 61 11.20 -0.26 -0.23
N GLY A 62 11.65 0.11 -1.44
CA GLY A 62 11.53 -0.74 -2.64
C GLY A 62 10.16 -0.70 -3.31
N ILE A 63 9.25 0.18 -2.87
CA ILE A 63 7.95 0.41 -3.49
C ILE A 63 7.92 1.81 -4.10
N SER A 64 7.63 1.89 -5.39
CA SER A 64 7.42 3.15 -6.11
C SER A 64 5.94 3.47 -6.25
N TRP A 65 5.62 4.75 -6.36
CA TRP A 65 4.25 5.21 -6.57
C TRP A 65 4.16 6.41 -7.50
N VAL A 66 3.00 6.53 -8.14
CA VAL A 66 2.54 7.73 -8.83
C VAL A 66 1.07 7.94 -8.47
N TYR A 67 0.78 9.06 -7.83
CA TYR A 67 -0.56 9.47 -7.46
C TYR A 67 -0.98 10.68 -8.28
N HIS A 68 -2.23 10.68 -8.73
CA HIS A 68 -2.88 11.88 -9.23
C HIS A 68 -4.35 11.92 -8.78
N ALA A 69 -4.90 13.12 -8.81
CA ALA A 69 -6.31 13.33 -8.53
C ALA A 69 -6.96 14.23 -9.57
N SER A 70 -8.27 14.08 -9.68
CA SER A 70 -9.13 14.92 -10.50
C SER A 70 -10.43 15.26 -9.74
N GLY A 71 -11.28 16.07 -10.36
CA GLY A 71 -12.56 16.50 -9.79
C GLY A 71 -12.49 17.93 -9.22
N ARG A 72 -13.27 18.21 -8.17
CA ARG A 72 -13.46 19.58 -7.65
C ARG A 72 -12.23 20.05 -6.87
N ASN A 73 -11.31 20.69 -7.60
CA ASN A 73 -10.03 21.22 -7.09
C ASN A 73 -9.12 20.14 -6.45
N CYS A 74 -9.34 18.86 -6.79
CA CYS A 74 -8.53 17.74 -6.26
C CYS A 74 -8.49 17.65 -4.73
N VAL A 75 -9.53 18.14 -4.06
CA VAL A 75 -9.67 18.10 -2.60
C VAL A 75 -10.46 16.87 -2.17
N THR A 76 -9.84 16.01 -1.37
CA THR A 76 -10.52 14.90 -0.70
C THR A 76 -11.08 15.31 0.66
N LYS A 77 -12.33 14.93 0.92
CA LYS A 77 -12.95 15.01 2.26
C LYS A 77 -12.59 13.81 3.13
N SER A 78 -12.02 12.77 2.54
CA SER A 78 -11.68 11.56 3.27
C SER A 78 -10.57 11.86 4.28
N GLU A 79 -10.73 11.30 5.47
CA GLU A 79 -9.74 11.39 6.54
C GLU A 79 -8.46 10.64 6.14
N ALA A 80 -7.30 11.15 6.56
CA ALA A 80 -6.01 10.55 6.22
C ALA A 80 -5.95 9.06 6.60
N TYR A 81 -6.45 8.70 7.78
CA TYR A 81 -6.44 7.32 8.24
C TYR A 81 -7.31 6.39 7.39
N LEU A 82 -8.37 6.90 6.74
CA LEU A 82 -9.23 6.10 5.85
C LEU A 82 -8.52 5.80 4.54
N ILE A 83 -7.84 6.80 3.97
CA ILE A 83 -7.02 6.64 2.76
C ILE A 83 -5.88 5.65 3.03
N GLN A 84 -5.16 5.84 4.14
CA GLN A 84 -4.08 4.93 4.54
C GLN A 84 -4.60 3.50 4.74
N ARG A 85 -5.76 3.34 5.40
CA ARG A 85 -6.37 2.03 5.63
C ARG A 85 -6.78 1.37 4.32
N ALA A 86 -7.37 2.11 3.38
CA ALA A 86 -7.77 1.58 2.08
C ALA A 86 -6.55 1.07 1.29
N ILE A 87 -5.48 1.88 1.23
CA ILE A 87 -4.21 1.51 0.61
C ILE A 87 -3.64 0.25 1.26
N LYS A 88 -3.55 0.24 2.60
CA LYS A 88 -3.01 -0.91 3.33
C LYS A 88 -3.85 -2.16 3.13
N HIS A 89 -5.17 -2.03 3.17
CA HIS A 89 -6.09 -3.16 3.02
C HIS A 89 -5.93 -3.80 1.65
N HIS A 90 -5.89 -3.01 0.57
CA HIS A 90 -5.69 -3.51 -0.80
C HIS A 90 -4.40 -4.33 -0.91
N LEU A 91 -3.31 -3.82 -0.36
CA LEU A 91 -2.00 -4.45 -0.41
C LEU A 91 -1.88 -5.71 0.47
N GLU A 92 -2.73 -5.86 1.48
CA GLU A 92 -2.78 -7.03 2.36
C GLU A 92 -3.74 -8.11 1.83
N THR A 93 -4.74 -7.76 1.02
CA THR A 93 -5.75 -8.70 0.49
C THR A 93 -5.30 -9.45 -0.76
N ASP A 94 -4.35 -8.92 -1.52
CA ASP A 94 -3.82 -9.56 -2.72
C ASP A 94 -2.67 -10.50 -2.36
N ASP A 95 -3.01 -11.79 -2.12
CA ASP A 95 -2.15 -12.99 -2.01
C ASP A 95 -0.63 -12.81 -1.69
N GLY A 96 -0.31 -11.91 -0.75
CA GLY A 96 1.05 -11.73 -0.22
C GLY A 96 1.94 -10.68 -0.87
N GLY A 97 1.42 -9.77 -1.71
CA GLY A 97 2.14 -8.54 -2.06
C GLY A 97 1.94 -7.99 -3.48
N LEU A 98 2.57 -6.83 -3.74
CA LEU A 98 2.57 -6.13 -5.03
C LEU A 98 3.14 -7.03 -6.15
N CYS A 99 2.27 -7.55 -7.02
CA CYS A 99 2.67 -8.39 -8.16
C CYS A 99 3.58 -7.65 -9.17
N ALA A 100 3.26 -6.39 -9.46
CA ALA A 100 3.93 -5.54 -10.44
C ALA A 100 3.49 -4.08 -10.21
N THR A 101 3.32 -3.30 -11.27
CA THR A 101 2.62 -2.02 -11.18
C THR A 101 1.11 -2.26 -11.18
N GLU A 102 0.44 -1.85 -10.12
CA GLU A 102 -1.00 -1.89 -9.94
C GLU A 102 -1.57 -0.48 -9.85
N CYS A 103 -2.86 -0.33 -10.18
CA CYS A 103 -3.59 0.92 -10.02
C CYS A 103 -4.68 0.73 -8.96
N LEU A 104 -4.61 1.53 -7.90
CA LEU A 104 -5.61 1.60 -6.85
C LEU A 104 -6.54 2.77 -7.14
N ASP A 105 -7.84 2.47 -7.23
CA ASP A 105 -8.87 3.50 -7.19
C ASP A 105 -9.15 3.90 -5.75
N LEU A 106 -8.73 5.11 -5.39
CA LEU A 106 -9.00 5.72 -4.10
C LEU A 106 -10.26 6.59 -4.14
N THR A 107 -10.97 6.65 -5.27
CA THR A 107 -12.17 7.48 -5.44
C THR A 107 -13.22 7.13 -4.39
N ASP A 108 -13.61 8.16 -3.63
CA ASP A 108 -14.73 8.08 -2.71
C ASP A 108 -15.96 8.71 -3.39
N SER A 109 -17.16 8.38 -2.90
CA SER A 109 -18.51 8.77 -3.35
C SER A 109 -18.81 10.29 -3.43
N GLY A 110 -17.79 11.14 -3.47
CA GLY A 110 -17.86 12.60 -3.59
C GLY A 110 -17.36 13.14 -4.92
N ALA A 111 -16.80 14.35 -4.89
CA ALA A 111 -16.32 15.09 -6.06
C ALA A 111 -14.79 14.95 -6.30
N TRP A 112 -14.16 13.98 -5.64
CA TRP A 112 -12.72 13.73 -5.72
C TRP A 112 -12.51 12.32 -6.26
N ASN A 113 -11.77 12.24 -7.36
CA ASN A 113 -11.32 10.97 -7.90
C ASN A 113 -9.81 10.89 -7.69
N GLY A 114 -9.34 9.88 -6.96
CA GLY A 114 -7.94 9.68 -6.64
C GLY A 114 -7.47 8.36 -7.21
N TYR A 115 -6.35 8.39 -7.92
CA TYR A 115 -5.78 7.20 -8.57
C TYR A 115 -4.33 7.06 -8.15
N LEU A 116 -3.97 5.88 -7.66
CA LEU A 116 -2.65 5.59 -7.13
C LEU A 116 -2.05 4.40 -7.87
N LEU A 117 -0.99 4.63 -8.63
CA LEU A 117 -0.10 3.59 -9.10
C LEU A 117 0.85 3.20 -7.97
N ALA A 118 1.00 1.90 -7.74
CA ALA A 118 1.96 1.35 -6.78
C ALA A 118 2.62 0.10 -7.37
N GLY A 119 3.86 -0.19 -6.98
CA GLY A 119 4.53 -1.41 -7.40
C GLY A 119 5.99 -1.50 -6.96
N PRO A 120 6.64 -2.67 -7.09
CA PRO A 120 8.05 -2.82 -6.76
C PRO A 120 8.90 -1.93 -7.67
N THR A 121 9.86 -1.21 -7.11
CA THR A 121 10.69 -0.25 -7.86
C THR A 121 11.45 -0.90 -9.02
N SER A 122 11.78 -2.19 -8.92
CA SER A 122 12.52 -2.92 -9.95
C SER A 122 11.77 -3.10 -11.27
N ASN A 123 10.42 -3.08 -11.24
CA ASN A 123 9.55 -3.29 -12.39
C ASN A 123 8.38 -2.29 -12.45
N PHE A 124 8.55 -1.14 -11.80
CA PHE A 124 7.53 -0.09 -11.76
C PHE A 124 7.44 0.64 -13.10
N ASP A 125 6.27 0.60 -13.73
CA ASP A 125 5.94 1.34 -14.95
C ASP A 125 5.15 2.60 -14.58
N SER A 126 5.88 3.71 -14.39
CA SER A 126 5.27 5.01 -14.08
C SER A 126 4.44 5.60 -15.21
N SER A 127 4.50 5.02 -16.42
CA SER A 127 3.74 5.46 -17.58
C SER A 127 2.40 4.75 -17.75
N MET A 128 2.15 3.70 -16.95
CA MET A 128 0.89 2.96 -16.99
C MET A 128 -0.29 3.89 -16.73
N TYR A 129 -1.35 3.76 -17.53
CA TYR A 129 -2.56 4.53 -17.30
C TYR A 129 -3.30 4.03 -16.05
N CYS A 130 -3.67 4.95 -15.17
CA CYS A 130 -4.38 4.68 -13.93
C CYS A 130 -5.51 5.70 -13.78
N GLY A 131 -6.76 5.28 -14.00
CA GLY A 131 -7.88 6.20 -14.13
C GLY A 131 -9.23 5.48 -14.26
N PRO A 132 -10.34 6.21 -14.52
CA PRO A 132 -11.70 5.66 -14.42
C PRO A 132 -12.06 4.61 -15.48
N THR A 133 -11.26 4.46 -16.54
CA THR A 133 -11.56 3.59 -17.70
C THR A 133 -11.00 2.18 -17.61
N ILE A 134 -10.35 1.80 -16.52
CA ILE A 134 -9.78 0.44 -16.33
C ILE A 134 -10.62 -0.40 -15.36
N SER A 135 -10.86 -1.66 -15.72
CA SER A 135 -11.34 -2.68 -14.78
C SER A 135 -10.16 -3.13 -13.92
N PHE A 136 -10.24 -2.86 -12.62
CA PHE A 136 -9.23 -3.22 -11.63
C PHE A 136 -9.29 -4.72 -11.33
N GLU A 137 -8.83 -5.55 -12.27
CA GLU A 137 -8.61 -6.97 -12.00
C GLU A 137 -7.22 -7.16 -11.40
N THR A 138 -7.19 -7.81 -10.25
CA THR A 138 -6.01 -8.18 -9.48
C THR A 138 -4.95 -8.81 -10.39
N CYS A 139 -3.72 -8.27 -10.29
CA CYS A 139 -2.53 -8.69 -11.04
C CYS A 139 -2.69 -8.85 -12.57
N THR A 140 -3.61 -8.11 -13.21
CA THR A 140 -3.68 -8.03 -14.67
C THR A 140 -3.00 -6.76 -15.13
N SER A 141 -1.90 -6.90 -15.89
CA SER A 141 -1.11 -5.78 -16.41
C SER A 141 -2.02 -4.73 -17.03
N GLY A 142 -2.00 -3.51 -16.49
CA GLY A 142 -2.64 -2.37 -17.13
C GLY A 142 -2.12 -2.26 -18.55
N GLY A 143 -3.05 -2.35 -19.51
CA GLY A 143 -2.75 -2.58 -20.91
C GLY A 143 -1.78 -1.56 -21.50
N LYS A 144 -0.71 -2.05 -22.11
CA LYS A 144 -0.03 -1.33 -23.20
C LYS A 144 -1.03 -1.16 -24.33
N ASN A 145 -1.58 0.04 -24.50
CA ASN A 145 -2.15 0.57 -25.76
C ASN A 145 -2.72 -0.45 -26.77
N ASP A 146 -3.64 -1.33 -26.38
CA ASP A 146 -4.44 -2.09 -27.34
C ASP A 146 -5.87 -1.55 -27.30
N LEU A 147 -6.06 -0.41 -28.00
CA LEU A 147 -7.09 -0.08 -29.00
C LEU A 147 -7.18 1.43 -29.24
#